data_AF-A0AAD8DQ80-F1
#
_entry.id   AF-A0AAD8DQ80-F1
#
_cell.length_a   1.000
_cell.length_b   1.000
_cell.length_c   1.000
_cell.angle_alpha   90.00
_cell.angle_beta   90.00
_cell.angle_gamma   90.00
#
_symmetry.space_group_name_H-M   'P 1'
#
loop_
_entity.id
_entity.type
_entity.pdbx_description
1 polymer ?
#
loop_
_entity_poly.entity_id
_entity_poly.type
_entity_poly.pdbx_seq_one_letter_code
_entity_poly.pdbx_strand_id
1 'polypeptide(L)'
;MVAIFKLDFVLFLNIFYVCDCARRIKDGALVSSDKRYIVYLVKAPISDKIYDAWVCGGAIVSSLYIITSAACVDDVEYMYAIAGYKKYVRDEDIEKDPCTKEKKKKIVYTCIPLKYDLQYDKLDKWSYIDIALVKVESPYDFKDDSYKTLCSYIPTSIPVNYDQRFQEADLDGLVLGWGHTDLWRRPDDVRNYNQEMLRYARIKIMDKNSCKLHYNQYPGMDNVIDKYMICTLEKGDLDENGEMTMAESVKLNGCTGRLRLFGDVNEPCDDDVTGQNILRSNQTLNETIIELNNKTIFKQNNDTRRSGICQNDHGGPLVTWVGASEVLIGVASVFKVSDDSKCMGPYLYTSTQCNGAFIDCILSGGTRRAICDSPPIKRGYDTLEKYISWKKHPAGAAANEVKKMKKINEKFEFEVRSSDNDTETVLFKDLNLMERFTKSIRNEKVAMRPQRPLYPDWRDKT
;
A
#
# COMPACT_ATOMS: atom_id res chain seq x y z
N MET A 1 2.37 -84.38 5.83
CA MET A 1 2.82 -83.42 6.86
C MET A 1 2.49 -82.03 6.33
N VAL A 2 1.35 -81.41 6.64
CA VAL A 2 0.85 -80.84 7.92
C VAL A 2 1.62 -79.59 8.38
N ALA A 3 0.83 -78.55 8.68
CA ALA A 3 1.09 -77.26 9.38
C ALA A 3 1.63 -76.10 8.49
N ILE A 4 0.90 -75.03 8.13
CA ILE A 4 -0.01 -74.04 8.81
C ILE A 4 0.76 -72.87 9.47
N PHE A 5 0.19 -71.66 9.27
CA PHE A 5 0.39 -70.34 9.90
C PHE A 5 1.27 -69.37 9.10
N LYS A 6 0.90 -68.10 8.85
CA LYS A 6 -0.24 -67.28 9.28
C LYS A 6 -0.36 -66.09 8.31
N LEU A 7 -1.59 -65.66 8.06
CA LEU A 7 -1.97 -64.42 7.42
C LEU A 7 -1.51 -63.24 8.30
N ASP A 8 -0.90 -62.20 7.72
CA ASP A 8 -1.09 -60.83 8.20
C ASP A 8 -0.97 -59.84 7.05
N PHE A 9 -2.07 -59.12 6.87
CA PHE A 9 -2.38 -58.18 5.80
C PHE A 9 -1.94 -56.80 6.28
N VAL A 10 -0.76 -56.33 5.89
CA VAL A 10 -0.36 -54.94 6.16
C VAL A 10 -0.64 -54.09 4.92
N LEU A 11 -1.81 -53.46 4.99
CA LEU A 11 -2.28 -52.39 4.15
C LEU A 11 -1.31 -51.19 4.26
N PHE A 12 -0.40 -51.02 3.30
CA PHE A 12 0.37 -49.78 3.16
C PHE A 12 -0.56 -48.70 2.59
N LEU A 13 -1.38 -48.11 3.47
CA LEU A 13 -1.91 -46.77 3.27
C LEU A 13 -0.73 -45.80 3.30
N ASN A 14 -0.20 -45.47 2.12
CA ASN A 14 0.56 -44.24 1.93
C ASN A 14 -0.41 -43.07 2.15
N ILE A 15 -0.59 -42.70 3.42
CA ILE A 15 -1.13 -41.40 3.79
C ILE A 15 -0.08 -40.40 3.34
N PHE A 16 -0.33 -39.79 2.19
CA PHE A 16 0.26 -38.52 1.83
C PHE A 16 -0.08 -37.54 2.96
N TYR A 17 0.82 -37.38 3.92
CA TYR A 17 0.92 -36.14 4.67
C TYR A 17 1.42 -35.09 3.69
N VAL A 18 0.49 -34.58 2.87
CA VAL A 18 0.63 -33.25 2.31
C VAL A 18 0.58 -32.33 3.51
N CYS A 19 1.75 -31.98 4.03
CA CYS A 19 1.86 -30.81 4.87
C CYS A 19 1.54 -29.64 3.96
N ASP A 20 0.31 -29.13 4.03
CA ASP A 20 -0.15 -27.92 3.33
C ASP A 20 0.61 -26.71 3.88
N CYS A 21 1.89 -26.61 3.53
CA CYS A 21 2.69 -25.40 3.69
C CYS A 21 2.33 -24.44 2.56
N ALA A 22 1.08 -23.99 2.50
CA ALA A 22 0.69 -22.94 1.56
C ALA A 22 1.28 -21.61 2.04
N ARG A 23 2.46 -21.25 1.52
CA ARG A 23 3.17 -19.98 1.79
C ARG A 23 2.48 -18.83 1.04
N ARG A 24 2.37 -17.68 1.71
CA ARG A 24 1.50 -16.48 1.47
C ARG A 24 2.31 -15.21 1.82
N ILE A 25 1.91 -13.93 1.52
CA ILE A 25 2.57 -12.67 2.05
C ILE A 25 3.16 -13.00 3.40
N LYS A 26 4.41 -12.69 3.78
CA LYS A 26 5.06 -13.40 4.90
C LYS A 26 4.11 -13.67 6.09
N ASP A 27 3.80 -14.96 6.33
CA ASP A 27 2.81 -15.48 7.30
C ASP A 27 1.33 -15.04 7.16
N GLY A 28 0.95 -14.66 5.96
CA GLY A 28 -0.33 -14.07 5.57
C GLY A 28 -1.38 -15.10 5.21
N ALA A 29 -2.62 -14.67 5.03
CA ALA A 29 -3.75 -15.51 4.65
C ALA A 29 -4.42 -15.01 3.37
N LEU A 30 -5.23 -15.86 2.72
CA LEU A 30 -6.09 -15.41 1.64
C LEU A 30 -7.15 -14.49 2.22
N VAL A 31 -7.39 -13.37 1.54
CA VAL A 31 -8.46 -12.45 1.90
C VAL A 31 -9.80 -13.12 1.61
N SER A 32 -10.63 -13.30 2.64
CA SER A 32 -11.99 -13.81 2.49
C SER A 32 -12.98 -12.69 2.20
N SER A 33 -12.85 -11.55 2.91
CA SER A 33 -13.77 -10.43 2.81
C SER A 33 -13.47 -9.50 1.63
N ASP A 34 -14.44 -8.67 1.24
CA ASP A 34 -14.27 -7.75 0.12
C ASP A 34 -13.54 -6.48 0.55
N LYS A 35 -12.25 -6.43 0.27
CA LYS A 35 -11.38 -5.26 0.51
C LYS A 35 -11.53 -4.24 -0.61
N ARG A 36 -12.69 -3.58 -0.64
CA ARG A 36 -13.17 -2.78 -1.78
C ARG A 36 -12.30 -1.58 -2.21
N TYR A 37 -11.32 -1.17 -1.40
CA TYR A 37 -10.42 -0.05 -1.70
C TYR A 37 -9.07 -0.47 -2.29
N ILE A 38 -8.73 -1.76 -2.26
CA ILE A 38 -7.43 -2.23 -2.71
C ILE A 38 -7.33 -2.13 -4.24
N VAL A 39 -6.16 -1.71 -4.71
CA VAL A 39 -5.81 -1.59 -6.12
C VAL A 39 -4.44 -2.20 -6.31
N TYR A 40 -4.22 -2.80 -7.48
CA TYR A 40 -2.87 -2.99 -7.97
C TYR A 40 -2.60 -2.15 -9.21
N LEU A 41 -1.37 -1.67 -9.29
CA LEU A 41 -0.81 -0.99 -10.43
C LEU A 41 0.02 -1.98 -11.23
N VAL A 42 -0.17 -1.97 -12.54
CA VAL A 42 0.57 -2.81 -13.48
C VAL A 42 1.01 -1.94 -14.65
N LYS A 43 2.23 -2.15 -15.13
CA LYS A 43 2.76 -1.42 -16.28
C LYS A 43 1.93 -1.74 -17.52
N ALA A 44 1.87 -0.81 -18.46
CA ALA A 44 1.41 -1.12 -19.81
C ALA A 44 2.43 -2.06 -20.50
N PRO A 45 1.98 -3.00 -21.36
CA PRO A 45 2.88 -3.91 -22.08
C PRO A 45 3.96 -3.20 -22.92
N ILE A 46 3.68 -1.98 -23.36
CA ILE A 46 4.62 -1.13 -24.10
C ILE A 46 5.05 -0.02 -23.15
N SER A 47 6.05 -0.32 -22.32
CA SER A 47 6.70 0.63 -21.43
C SER A 47 8.20 0.62 -21.72
N ASP A 48 8.87 1.75 -21.57
CA ASP A 48 10.31 1.87 -21.77
C ASP A 48 11.12 1.03 -20.76
N LYS A 49 10.46 0.56 -19.68
CA LYS A 49 11.06 -0.32 -18.66
C LYS A 49 10.74 -1.79 -18.91
N ILE A 50 11.79 -2.60 -19.02
CA ILE A 50 11.72 -4.07 -19.14
C ILE A 50 11.57 -4.71 -17.75
N TYR A 51 10.57 -4.27 -16.98
CA TYR A 51 10.24 -4.96 -15.74
C TYR A 51 9.27 -6.09 -16.02
N ASP A 52 9.71 -7.33 -15.78
CA ASP A 52 8.83 -8.49 -15.86
C ASP A 52 8.17 -8.76 -14.51
N ALA A 53 6.88 -9.13 -14.51
CA ALA A 53 6.10 -9.40 -13.30
C ALA A 53 6.05 -8.23 -12.29
N TRP A 54 6.18 -6.99 -12.78
CA TRP A 54 6.07 -5.79 -11.95
C TRP A 54 4.63 -5.55 -11.53
N VAL A 55 4.42 -5.38 -10.23
CA VAL A 55 3.15 -4.96 -9.66
C VAL A 55 3.42 -4.15 -8.40
N CYS A 56 2.61 -3.13 -8.19
CA CYS A 56 2.57 -2.36 -6.96
C CYS A 56 1.16 -2.36 -6.39
N GLY A 57 1.04 -2.26 -5.08
CA GLY A 57 -0.23 -2.04 -4.40
C GLY A 57 -0.64 -0.57 -4.38
N GLY A 58 -1.88 -0.32 -3.95
CA GLY A 58 -2.41 1.00 -3.69
C GLY A 58 -3.79 0.94 -3.05
N ALA A 59 -4.29 2.09 -2.61
CA ALA A 59 -5.64 2.23 -2.07
C ALA A 59 -6.41 3.40 -2.69
N ILE A 60 -7.66 3.17 -3.04
CA ILE A 60 -8.59 4.21 -3.51
C ILE A 60 -8.90 5.12 -2.33
N VAL A 61 -8.50 6.38 -2.40
CA VAL A 61 -8.79 7.40 -1.38
C VAL A 61 -9.87 8.39 -1.83
N SER A 62 -10.17 8.41 -3.13
CA SER A 62 -11.36 9.06 -3.68
C SER A 62 -11.71 8.41 -5.03
N SER A 63 -12.84 8.77 -5.64
CA SER A 63 -13.23 8.23 -6.94
C SER A 63 -12.20 8.49 -8.05
N LEU A 64 -11.31 9.48 -7.91
CA LEU A 64 -10.29 9.80 -8.91
C LEU A 64 -8.86 9.51 -8.46
N TYR A 65 -8.60 9.33 -7.16
CA TYR A 65 -7.26 9.26 -6.62
C TYR A 65 -7.00 7.94 -5.90
N ILE A 66 -5.82 7.39 -6.19
CA ILE A 66 -5.24 6.24 -5.52
C ILE A 66 -3.96 6.73 -4.83
N ILE A 67 -3.74 6.26 -3.61
CA ILE A 67 -2.48 6.44 -2.89
C ILE A 67 -1.62 5.18 -3.04
N THR A 68 -0.33 5.36 -3.25
CA THR A 68 0.66 4.29 -3.46
C THR A 68 2.04 4.82 -3.05
N SER A 69 3.13 4.10 -3.32
CA SER A 69 4.49 4.57 -3.04
C SER A 69 5.07 5.38 -4.21
N ALA A 70 6.01 6.27 -3.91
CA ALA A 70 6.70 7.05 -4.94
C ALA A 70 7.59 6.15 -5.80
N ALA A 71 8.20 5.13 -5.20
CA ALA A 71 8.98 4.10 -5.90
C ALA A 71 8.21 3.42 -7.03
N CYS A 72 6.89 3.31 -6.91
CA CYS A 72 6.05 2.64 -7.91
C CYS A 72 5.73 3.51 -9.13
N VAL A 73 5.92 4.82 -9.07
CA VAL A 73 5.42 5.75 -10.09
C VAL A 73 6.48 6.73 -10.59
N ASP A 74 7.69 6.68 -10.03
CA ASP A 74 8.75 7.58 -10.42
C ASP A 74 9.37 7.18 -11.77
N ASP A 75 9.56 5.88 -12.01
CA ASP A 75 10.28 5.35 -13.16
C ASP A 75 9.41 4.54 -14.16
N VAL A 76 8.13 4.30 -13.85
CA VAL A 76 7.15 3.69 -14.76
C VAL A 76 6.13 4.75 -15.19
N GLU A 77 6.11 5.09 -16.48
CA GLU A 77 5.24 6.15 -17.01
C GLU A 77 3.81 5.65 -17.30
N TYR A 78 3.67 4.63 -18.15
CA TYR A 78 2.37 4.12 -18.58
C TYR A 78 1.92 2.96 -17.69
N MET A 79 0.90 3.20 -16.87
CA MET A 79 0.37 2.23 -15.91
C MET A 79 -1.15 2.13 -15.98
N TYR A 80 -1.66 0.94 -15.68
CA TYR A 80 -3.06 0.68 -15.40
C TYR A 80 -3.28 0.49 -13.90
N ALA A 81 -4.40 1.01 -13.40
CA ALA A 81 -4.94 0.68 -12.10
C ALA A 81 -6.09 -0.32 -12.24
N ILE A 82 -5.98 -1.45 -11.54
CA ILE A 82 -7.01 -2.47 -11.47
C ILE A 82 -7.65 -2.45 -10.08
N ALA A 83 -8.95 -2.22 -10.03
CA ALA A 83 -9.74 -2.19 -8.79
C ALA A 83 -10.87 -3.22 -8.86
N GLY A 84 -11.46 -3.55 -7.71
CA GLY A 84 -12.64 -4.41 -7.68
C GLY A 84 -12.35 -5.90 -7.89
N TYR A 85 -11.08 -6.32 -7.87
CA TYR A 85 -10.67 -7.66 -8.27
C TYR A 85 -9.68 -8.29 -7.29
N LYS A 86 -10.00 -9.50 -6.79
CA LYS A 86 -9.10 -10.28 -5.91
C LYS A 86 -7.98 -10.96 -6.69
N LYS A 87 -8.18 -11.18 -7.99
CA LYS A 87 -7.23 -11.89 -8.85
C LYS A 87 -6.22 -10.91 -9.46
N TYR A 88 -4.95 -11.22 -9.33
CA TYR A 88 -3.87 -10.58 -10.07
C TYR A 88 -3.83 -11.13 -11.51
N VAL A 89 -3.85 -10.20 -12.47
CA VAL A 89 -3.70 -10.49 -13.89
C VAL A 89 -2.41 -9.83 -14.37
N ARG A 90 -1.58 -10.61 -15.06
CA ARG A 90 -0.30 -10.14 -15.62
C ARG A 90 -0.55 -9.17 -16.76
N ASP A 91 0.41 -8.30 -17.00
CA ASP A 91 0.42 -7.29 -18.07
C ASP A 91 0.04 -7.84 -19.44
N GLU A 92 0.60 -8.99 -19.83
CA GLU A 92 0.32 -9.66 -21.12
C GLU A 92 -1.13 -10.17 -21.27
N ASP A 93 -1.82 -10.39 -20.15
CA ASP A 93 -3.14 -11.00 -20.09
C ASP A 93 -4.25 -9.98 -19.76
N ILE A 94 -3.89 -8.69 -19.57
CA ILE A 94 -4.83 -7.60 -19.22
C ILE A 94 -5.96 -7.43 -20.24
N GLU A 95 -5.70 -7.69 -21.52
CA GLU A 95 -6.71 -7.61 -22.59
C GLU A 95 -7.55 -8.89 -22.74
N LYS A 96 -7.12 -9.99 -22.11
CA LYS A 96 -7.77 -11.31 -22.22
C LYS A 96 -8.75 -11.54 -21.07
N ASP A 97 -8.41 -11.07 -19.88
CA ASP A 97 -9.28 -11.22 -18.71
C ASP A 97 -10.50 -10.26 -18.78
N PRO A 98 -11.74 -10.76 -18.61
CA PRO A 98 -12.94 -9.93 -18.74
C PRO A 98 -13.00 -8.74 -17.79
N CYS A 99 -12.52 -8.89 -16.54
CA CYS A 99 -12.52 -7.80 -15.57
C CYS A 99 -11.52 -6.73 -16.00
N THR A 100 -10.25 -7.11 -16.23
CA THR A 100 -9.22 -6.11 -16.51
C THR A 100 -9.40 -5.45 -17.86
N LYS A 101 -9.93 -6.16 -18.85
CA LYS A 101 -10.22 -5.59 -20.17
C LYS A 101 -11.21 -4.43 -20.07
N GLU A 102 -12.30 -4.61 -19.33
CA GLU A 102 -13.41 -3.64 -19.24
C GLU A 102 -13.23 -2.60 -18.12
N LYS A 103 -12.57 -2.95 -17.01
CA LYS A 103 -12.54 -2.14 -15.78
C LYS A 103 -11.20 -1.49 -15.46
N LYS A 104 -10.11 -1.84 -16.15
CA LYS A 104 -8.83 -1.13 -15.95
C LYS A 104 -8.99 0.36 -16.20
N LYS A 105 -8.22 1.16 -15.47
CA LYS A 105 -8.14 2.60 -15.71
C LYS A 105 -6.71 3.02 -15.98
N LYS A 106 -6.52 3.88 -16.98
CA LYS A 106 -5.23 4.51 -17.26
C LYS A 106 -4.89 5.54 -16.19
N ILE A 107 -3.64 5.52 -15.72
CA ILE A 107 -3.08 6.59 -14.89
C ILE A 107 -2.71 7.77 -15.80
N VAL A 108 -3.20 8.96 -15.44
CA VAL A 108 -3.03 10.18 -16.26
C VAL A 108 -2.30 11.29 -15.51
N TYR A 109 -2.05 11.09 -14.21
CA TYR A 109 -1.31 12.02 -13.39
C TYR A 109 -0.70 11.30 -12.20
N THR A 110 0.53 11.68 -11.86
CA THR A 110 1.27 11.22 -10.69
C THR A 110 1.81 12.43 -9.94
N CYS A 111 1.79 12.37 -8.62
CA CYS A 111 2.31 13.41 -7.74
C CYS A 111 3.12 12.76 -6.64
N ILE A 112 4.41 13.10 -6.57
CA ILE A 112 5.35 12.64 -5.55
C ILE A 112 5.99 13.84 -4.85
N PRO A 113 6.48 13.70 -3.61
CA PRO A 113 7.31 14.72 -2.96
C PRO A 113 8.58 15.00 -3.78
N LEU A 114 8.91 16.27 -4.03
CA LEU A 114 10.10 16.65 -4.82
C LEU A 114 11.41 16.15 -4.20
N LYS A 115 11.45 16.00 -2.87
CA LYS A 115 12.62 15.53 -2.14
C LYS A 115 12.80 14.01 -2.20
N TYR A 116 11.84 13.30 -2.79
CA TYR A 116 11.98 11.87 -3.03
C TYR A 116 13.08 11.63 -4.09
N ASP A 117 13.98 10.69 -3.81
CA ASP A 117 15.13 10.37 -4.65
C ASP A 117 15.32 8.85 -4.64
N LEU A 118 14.87 8.18 -5.72
CA LEU A 118 14.96 6.73 -5.85
C LEU A 118 16.42 6.31 -6.10
N GLN A 119 17.12 5.95 -5.03
CA GLN A 119 18.47 5.39 -5.06
C GLN A 119 18.47 4.02 -4.38
N TYR A 120 18.46 2.96 -5.18
CA TYR A 120 18.37 1.57 -4.70
C TYR A 120 19.52 1.18 -3.75
N ASP A 121 20.68 1.82 -3.86
CA ASP A 121 21.86 1.61 -3.03
C ASP A 121 21.81 2.37 -1.69
N LYS A 122 20.91 3.35 -1.54
CA LYS A 122 20.81 4.22 -0.35
C LYS A 122 19.42 4.16 0.25
N LEU A 123 19.30 3.33 1.29
CA LEU A 123 18.03 3.04 1.95
C LEU A 123 17.36 4.29 2.53
N ASP A 124 18.13 5.22 3.07
CA ASP A 124 17.66 6.49 3.62
C ASP A 124 17.01 7.38 2.55
N LYS A 125 17.53 7.34 1.33
CA LYS A 125 16.98 8.07 0.19
C LYS A 125 15.75 7.39 -0.42
N TRP A 126 15.82 6.08 -0.65
CA TRP A 126 14.67 5.30 -1.11
C TRP A 126 13.49 5.50 -0.16
N SER A 127 13.71 5.34 1.13
CA SER A 127 12.65 5.49 2.13
C SER A 127 12.25 6.95 2.39
N TYR A 128 12.93 7.96 1.83
CA TYR A 128 12.64 9.35 2.15
C TYR A 128 11.31 9.82 1.56
N ILE A 129 10.23 9.75 2.35
CA ILE A 129 8.88 10.16 1.95
C ILE A 129 8.39 9.37 0.73
N ASP A 130 8.52 8.04 0.80
CA ASP A 130 8.09 7.13 -0.26
C ASP A 130 6.55 7.00 -0.33
N ILE A 131 5.91 8.02 -0.89
CA ILE A 131 4.45 8.11 -1.03
C ILE A 131 4.08 8.89 -2.28
N ALA A 132 3.01 8.47 -2.94
CA ALA A 132 2.51 9.10 -4.15
C ALA A 132 0.98 9.14 -4.15
N LEU A 133 0.46 10.15 -4.83
CA LEU A 133 -0.94 10.17 -5.28
C LEU A 133 -0.97 10.06 -6.79
N VAL A 134 -1.77 9.12 -7.29
CA VAL A 134 -2.01 8.95 -8.72
C VAL A 134 -3.47 9.19 -9.04
N LYS A 135 -3.74 9.70 -10.23
CA LYS A 135 -5.09 9.99 -10.73
C LYS A 135 -5.42 9.14 -11.94
N VAL A 136 -6.60 8.54 -11.91
CA VAL A 136 -7.15 7.76 -13.03
C VAL A 136 -7.86 8.66 -14.05
N GLU A 137 -7.92 8.20 -15.30
CA GLU A 137 -8.53 8.89 -16.44
C GLU A 137 -10.02 9.22 -16.28
N SER A 138 -10.73 8.47 -15.43
CA SER A 138 -12.15 8.65 -15.17
C SER A 138 -12.49 8.22 -13.75
N PRO A 139 -13.45 8.87 -13.06
CA PRO A 139 -13.84 8.47 -11.72
C PRO A 139 -14.30 7.01 -11.65
N TYR A 140 -13.98 6.31 -10.57
CA TYR A 140 -14.63 5.06 -10.20
C TYR A 140 -16.10 5.33 -9.90
N ASP A 141 -16.97 4.51 -10.48
CA ASP A 141 -18.38 4.47 -10.12
C ASP A 141 -18.57 3.39 -9.04
N PHE A 142 -18.74 3.83 -7.80
CA PHE A 142 -18.93 2.95 -6.64
C PHE A 142 -20.32 2.30 -6.58
N LYS A 143 -21.13 2.46 -7.63
CA LYS A 143 -22.43 1.82 -7.80
C LYS A 143 -22.52 0.93 -9.04
N ASP A 144 -21.41 0.77 -9.78
CA ASP A 144 -21.38 -0.03 -10.99
C ASP A 144 -21.46 -1.53 -10.67
N ASP A 145 -22.67 -2.08 -10.73
CA ASP A 145 -22.95 -3.49 -10.46
C ASP A 145 -22.29 -4.45 -11.45
N SER A 146 -21.81 -3.98 -12.61
CA SER A 146 -21.10 -4.85 -13.55
C SER A 146 -19.74 -5.32 -13.02
N TYR A 147 -19.22 -4.72 -11.95
CA TYR A 147 -18.10 -5.29 -11.20
C TYR A 147 -18.45 -6.62 -10.53
N LYS A 148 -19.71 -6.86 -10.14
CA LYS A 148 -20.12 -8.14 -9.53
C LYS A 148 -20.22 -9.26 -10.57
N THR A 149 -20.42 -8.92 -11.84
CA THR A 149 -20.51 -9.91 -12.93
C THR A 149 -19.17 -10.18 -13.58
N LEU A 150 -18.34 -9.14 -13.75
CA LEU A 150 -17.05 -9.24 -14.44
C LEU A 150 -15.88 -9.46 -13.47
N CYS A 151 -15.94 -8.86 -12.28
CA CYS A 151 -14.85 -8.81 -11.30
C CYS A 151 -15.26 -9.48 -9.97
N SER A 152 -14.58 -9.16 -8.87
CA SER A 152 -14.87 -9.75 -7.55
C SER A 152 -15.86 -8.92 -6.74
N TYR A 153 -15.76 -7.59 -6.77
CA TYR A 153 -16.60 -6.69 -5.97
C TYR A 153 -16.60 -5.27 -6.52
N ILE A 154 -17.59 -4.47 -6.11
CA ILE A 154 -17.67 -3.06 -6.45
C ILE A 154 -16.62 -2.29 -5.63
N PRO A 155 -15.71 -1.52 -6.27
CA PRO A 155 -14.72 -0.74 -5.55
C PRO A 155 -15.34 0.40 -4.74
N THR A 156 -14.63 0.87 -3.71
CA THR A 156 -14.98 2.04 -2.89
C THR A 156 -13.73 2.73 -2.38
N SER A 157 -13.85 3.95 -1.86
CA SER A 157 -12.73 4.64 -1.19
C SER A 157 -12.58 4.23 0.28
N ILE A 158 -11.35 4.18 0.76
CA ILE A 158 -11.00 4.12 2.20
C ILE A 158 -10.67 5.53 2.73
N PRO A 159 -11.13 5.90 3.93
CA PRO A 159 -10.70 7.15 4.56
C PRO A 159 -9.22 7.10 4.95
N VAL A 160 -8.52 8.22 4.75
CA VAL A 160 -7.15 8.41 5.23
C VAL A 160 -7.18 8.96 6.64
N ASN A 161 -6.51 8.28 7.57
CA ASN A 161 -6.39 8.73 8.94
C ASN A 161 -5.04 9.46 9.13
N TYR A 162 -5.08 10.61 9.79
CA TYR A 162 -3.92 11.46 10.07
C TYR A 162 -3.66 11.65 11.56
N ASP A 163 -4.36 10.90 12.42
CA ASP A 163 -4.22 10.97 13.86
C ASP A 163 -3.10 10.01 14.31
N GLN A 164 -2.16 10.57 15.08
CA GLN A 164 -1.00 9.85 15.57
C GLN A 164 -1.37 8.64 16.43
N ARG A 165 -2.50 8.71 17.15
CA ARG A 165 -2.97 7.64 18.05
C ARG A 165 -3.25 6.32 17.35
N PHE A 166 -3.42 6.31 16.02
CA PHE A 166 -3.62 5.09 15.23
C PHE A 166 -2.31 4.57 14.59
N GLN A 167 -1.18 5.17 14.95
CA GLN A 167 0.16 4.83 14.44
C GLN A 167 1.15 4.56 15.59
N GLU A 168 0.65 4.48 16.83
CA GLU A 168 1.42 4.18 18.03
C GLU A 168 1.78 2.69 18.10
N ALA A 169 2.80 2.37 18.90
CA ALA A 169 3.23 0.99 19.12
C ALA A 169 2.11 0.13 19.72
N ASP A 170 2.24 -1.18 19.53
CA ASP A 170 1.33 -2.23 20.01
C ASP A 170 -0.07 -2.23 19.37
N LEU A 171 -0.33 -1.33 18.43
CA LEU A 171 -1.55 -1.37 17.63
C LEU A 171 -1.47 -2.43 16.55
N ASP A 172 -2.58 -3.13 16.36
CA ASP A 172 -2.76 -4.06 15.26
C ASP A 172 -3.12 -3.34 13.96
N GLY A 173 -2.66 -3.94 12.88
CA GLY A 173 -2.96 -3.50 11.54
C GLY A 173 -2.94 -4.64 10.54
N LEU A 174 -3.33 -4.29 9.33
CA LEU A 174 -3.47 -5.21 8.22
C LEU A 174 -2.73 -4.64 7.02
N VAL A 175 -1.93 -5.50 6.38
CA VAL A 175 -1.29 -5.20 5.10
C VAL A 175 -1.82 -6.16 4.06
N LEU A 176 -2.00 -5.68 2.83
CA LEU A 176 -2.61 -6.45 1.75
C LEU A 176 -1.79 -6.31 0.46
N GLY A 177 -1.76 -7.37 -0.33
CA GLY A 177 -1.02 -7.38 -1.58
C GLY A 177 -1.05 -8.71 -2.34
N TRP A 178 -0.38 -8.68 -3.49
CA TRP A 178 -0.19 -9.82 -4.40
C TRP A 178 1.29 -10.16 -4.57
N GLY A 179 2.17 -9.53 -3.78
CA GLY A 179 3.61 -9.74 -3.83
C GLY A 179 4.03 -11.12 -3.36
N HIS A 180 5.34 -11.39 -3.45
CA HIS A 180 5.87 -12.68 -3.02
C HIS A 180 5.61 -12.89 -1.53
N THR A 181 5.49 -14.15 -1.19
CA THR A 181 5.27 -14.69 0.14
C THR A 181 6.47 -14.69 1.09
N ASP A 182 7.71 -14.64 0.58
CA ASP A 182 8.91 -14.82 1.41
C ASP A 182 10.18 -14.39 0.69
N LEU A 183 10.24 -14.50 -0.65
CA LEU A 183 11.47 -14.24 -1.39
C LEU A 183 11.45 -12.90 -2.10
N TRP A 184 12.60 -12.25 -2.05
CA TRP A 184 13.01 -11.24 -2.99
C TRP A 184 13.65 -11.91 -4.21
N ARG A 185 13.15 -11.58 -5.38
CA ARG A 185 13.58 -12.08 -6.68
C ARG A 185 14.90 -11.42 -7.06
N ARG A 186 15.90 -12.25 -7.30
CA ARG A 186 17.21 -11.81 -7.78
C ARG A 186 17.11 -11.22 -9.20
N PRO A 187 18.02 -10.32 -9.61
CA PRO A 187 17.93 -9.63 -10.89
C PRO A 187 17.95 -10.56 -12.12
N ASP A 188 18.56 -11.74 -12.00
CA ASP A 188 18.67 -12.77 -13.03
C ASP A 188 17.48 -13.73 -13.09
N ASP A 189 16.58 -13.67 -12.10
CA ASP A 189 15.43 -14.56 -12.01
C ASP A 189 14.22 -13.98 -12.77
N VAL A 190 13.86 -14.64 -13.87
CA VAL A 190 12.73 -14.26 -14.74
C VAL A 190 11.38 -14.80 -14.25
N ARG A 191 11.34 -15.60 -13.18
CA ARG A 191 10.09 -16.19 -12.70
C ARG A 191 9.16 -15.13 -12.11
N ASN A 192 7.87 -15.34 -12.31
CA ASN A 192 6.83 -14.56 -11.66
C ASN A 192 6.42 -15.27 -10.37
N TYR A 193 6.65 -14.62 -9.24
CA TYR A 193 6.29 -15.12 -7.91
C TYR A 193 5.09 -14.42 -7.27
N ASN A 194 4.46 -13.52 -8.01
CA ASN A 194 3.25 -12.85 -7.55
C ASN A 194 2.16 -13.89 -7.29
N GLN A 195 1.37 -13.59 -6.28
CA GLN A 195 0.28 -14.44 -5.85
C GLN A 195 -0.92 -14.17 -6.74
N GLU A 196 -1.54 -15.23 -7.25
CA GLU A 196 -2.72 -15.09 -8.11
C GLU A 196 -3.88 -14.42 -7.37
N MET A 197 -4.04 -14.71 -6.08
CA MET A 197 -5.13 -14.18 -5.25
C MET A 197 -4.59 -13.22 -4.19
N LEU A 198 -5.37 -12.18 -3.91
CA LEU A 198 -5.08 -11.18 -2.89
C LEU A 198 -4.89 -11.85 -1.54
N ARG A 199 -3.83 -11.42 -0.85
CA ARG A 199 -3.49 -11.91 0.49
C ARG A 199 -3.43 -10.75 1.47
N TYR A 200 -3.55 -11.09 2.74
CA TYR A 200 -3.33 -10.16 3.83
C TYR A 200 -2.33 -10.72 4.83
N ALA A 201 -1.67 -9.86 5.58
CA ALA A 201 -0.90 -10.25 6.74
C ALA A 201 -1.26 -9.37 7.93
N ARG A 202 -1.38 -10.00 9.10
CA ARG A 202 -1.67 -9.32 10.36
C ARG A 202 -0.37 -8.80 10.91
N ILE A 203 -0.30 -7.53 11.26
CA ILE A 203 0.92 -6.92 11.77
C ILE A 203 0.64 -6.21 13.08
N LYS A 204 1.68 -6.07 13.90
CA LYS A 204 1.69 -5.23 15.08
C LYS A 204 2.71 -4.11 14.91
N ILE A 205 2.30 -2.88 15.23
CA ILE A 205 3.18 -1.71 15.16
C ILE A 205 4.22 -1.82 16.26
N MET A 206 5.48 -1.70 15.88
CA MET A 206 6.64 -1.73 16.77
C MET A 206 7.03 -0.30 17.17
N ASP A 207 7.54 -0.15 18.40
CA ASP A 207 8.15 1.08 18.88
C ASP A 207 9.30 1.57 17.97
N LYS A 208 9.35 2.88 17.71
CA LYS A 208 10.32 3.48 16.80
C LYS A 208 11.76 3.33 17.29
N ASN A 209 12.02 3.41 18.59
CA ASN A 209 13.38 3.26 19.12
C ASN A 209 13.87 1.82 18.91
N SER A 210 13.00 0.85 19.16
CA SER A 210 13.28 -0.56 18.85
C SER A 210 13.52 -0.78 17.35
N CYS A 211 12.71 -0.16 16.50
CA CYS A 211 12.88 -0.23 15.06
C CYS A 211 14.23 0.33 14.59
N LYS A 212 14.64 1.51 15.10
CA LYS A 212 15.94 2.14 14.76
C LYS A 212 17.13 1.25 15.06
N LEU A 213 17.10 0.50 16.17
CA LEU A 213 18.16 -0.47 16.51
C LEU A 213 18.36 -1.52 15.41
N HIS A 214 17.31 -1.89 14.68
CA HIS A 214 17.40 -2.84 13.55
C HIS A 214 17.92 -2.23 12.24
N TYR A 215 18.05 -0.90 12.19
CA TYR A 215 18.49 -0.12 11.02
C TYR A 215 19.76 0.70 11.30
N ASN A 216 20.40 0.52 12.47
CA ASN A 216 21.59 1.26 12.90
C ASN A 216 22.78 1.21 11.91
N GLN A 217 22.86 0.14 11.11
CA GLN A 217 23.89 -0.03 10.08
C GLN A 217 23.70 0.86 8.84
N TYR A 218 22.52 1.48 8.68
CA TYR A 218 22.19 2.33 7.55
C TYR A 218 22.21 3.81 7.99
N PRO A 219 23.18 4.61 7.50
CA PRO A 219 23.27 6.01 7.85
C PRO A 219 21.97 6.77 7.54
N GLY A 220 21.53 7.63 8.45
CA GLY A 220 20.38 8.52 8.25
C GLY A 220 19.00 7.88 8.47
N MET A 221 18.90 6.55 8.55
CA MET A 221 17.63 5.85 8.75
C MET A 221 16.93 6.23 10.05
N ASP A 222 17.67 6.55 11.12
CA ASP A 222 17.08 6.99 12.39
C ASP A 222 16.16 8.20 12.22
N ASN A 223 16.64 9.21 11.48
CA ASN A 223 15.88 10.43 11.19
C ASN A 223 14.68 10.16 10.29
N VAL A 224 14.83 9.25 9.31
CA VAL A 224 13.73 8.88 8.41
C VAL A 224 12.65 8.12 9.17
N ILE A 225 13.04 7.18 10.02
CA ILE A 225 12.11 6.38 10.83
C ILE A 225 11.33 7.28 11.78
N ASP A 226 12.03 8.14 12.52
CA ASP A 226 11.39 9.07 13.47
C ASP A 226 10.40 9.99 12.77
N LYS A 227 10.74 10.49 11.58
CA LYS A 227 9.97 11.54 10.92
C LYS A 227 8.89 11.06 9.98
N TYR A 228 9.03 9.89 9.35
CA TYR A 228 8.17 9.51 8.22
C TYR A 228 7.65 8.08 8.26
N MET A 229 8.17 7.20 9.12
CA MET A 229 7.85 5.77 9.05
C MET A 229 7.04 5.26 10.22
N ILE A 230 6.27 4.22 9.92
CA ILE A 230 5.70 3.24 10.85
C ILE A 230 6.52 1.96 10.68
N CYS A 231 6.83 1.29 11.77
CA CYS A 231 7.57 0.03 11.76
C CYS A 231 6.69 -1.13 12.22
N THR A 232 6.84 -2.29 11.60
CA THR A 232 6.20 -3.53 12.07
C THR A 232 7.20 -4.67 12.04
N LEU A 233 7.05 -5.66 12.92
CA LEU A 233 7.91 -6.85 12.92
C LEU A 233 7.11 -8.10 13.25
N GLU A 234 6.26 -7.98 14.27
CA GLU A 234 5.49 -9.08 14.80
C GLU A 234 4.13 -9.20 14.12
N LYS A 235 3.55 -10.39 14.25
CA LYS A 235 2.20 -10.69 13.83
C LYS A 235 1.19 -10.03 14.76
N GLY A 236 0.14 -9.46 14.18
CA GLY A 236 -0.97 -8.87 14.91
C GLY A 236 -2.03 -9.87 15.37
N ASP A 237 -2.83 -9.45 16.34
CA ASP A 237 -3.79 -10.30 17.05
C ASP A 237 -5.17 -10.27 16.38
N LEU A 238 -5.48 -9.18 15.68
CA LEU A 238 -6.71 -8.97 14.92
C LEU A 238 -6.63 -9.60 13.52
N ASP A 239 -7.72 -10.26 13.11
CA ASP A 239 -7.90 -10.81 11.78
C ASP A 239 -8.26 -9.75 10.72
N GLU A 240 -8.52 -10.20 9.49
CA GLU A 240 -8.88 -9.28 8.41
C GLU A 240 -10.17 -8.51 8.68
N ASN A 241 -11.05 -8.95 9.57
CA ASN A 241 -12.31 -8.26 9.89
C ASN A 241 -12.19 -7.37 11.15
N GLY A 242 -11.01 -7.35 11.79
CA GLY A 242 -10.80 -6.64 13.05
C GLY A 242 -11.24 -7.44 14.27
N GLU A 243 -11.40 -8.76 14.15
CA GLU A 243 -11.78 -9.64 15.25
C GLU A 243 -10.55 -10.30 15.89
N MET A 244 -10.55 -10.45 17.21
CA MET A 244 -9.44 -11.10 17.92
C MET A 244 -9.35 -12.58 17.54
N THR A 245 -8.16 -13.04 17.17
CA THR A 245 -7.96 -14.47 16.91
C THR A 245 -7.95 -15.28 18.20
N MET A 246 -8.81 -16.31 18.29
CA MET A 246 -9.02 -17.17 19.47
C MET A 246 -7.78 -17.91 20.00
N ALA A 247 -6.62 -17.82 19.33
CA ALA A 247 -5.39 -18.48 19.77
C ALA A 247 -4.75 -17.81 21.00
N GLU A 248 -5.13 -16.58 21.36
CA GLU A 248 -4.59 -15.86 22.52
C GLU A 248 -5.61 -15.57 23.63
N SER A 249 -6.87 -16.00 23.47
CA SER A 249 -7.92 -15.80 24.48
C SER A 249 -7.77 -16.64 25.76
N VAL A 250 -6.64 -17.33 25.96
CA VAL A 250 -6.41 -18.27 27.08
C VAL A 250 -5.37 -17.74 28.10
N LYS A 251 -4.94 -16.47 28.02
CA LYS A 251 -4.06 -15.87 29.05
C LYS A 251 -4.55 -14.57 29.69
N LEU A 252 -5.84 -14.29 29.66
CA LEU A 252 -6.43 -13.44 30.70
C LEU A 252 -6.89 -14.31 31.87
N ASN A 253 -5.97 -14.57 32.80
CA ASN A 253 -6.33 -14.99 34.14
C ASN A 253 -7.09 -13.85 34.81
N GLY A 254 -8.39 -14.04 35.02
CA GLY A 254 -9.18 -13.20 35.91
C GLY A 254 -10.53 -12.80 35.34
N CYS A 255 -11.44 -13.76 35.19
CA CYS A 255 -12.89 -13.56 35.37
C CYS A 255 -13.60 -14.92 35.24
N THR A 256 -13.45 -15.79 36.23
CA THR A 256 -14.38 -16.92 36.42
C THR A 256 -15.53 -16.45 37.29
N GLY A 257 -16.67 -16.18 36.67
CA GLY A 257 -17.92 -15.97 37.42
C GLY A 257 -18.98 -15.23 36.60
N ARG A 258 -20.10 -15.92 36.30
CA ARG A 258 -21.31 -15.32 35.73
C ARG A 258 -21.76 -14.13 36.59
N LEU A 259 -21.55 -12.90 36.15
CA LEU A 259 -22.26 -11.74 36.68
C LEU A 259 -23.59 -11.61 35.94
N ARG A 260 -24.65 -12.09 36.60
CA ARG A 260 -26.01 -11.64 36.32
C ARG A 260 -26.11 -10.18 36.80
N LEU A 261 -26.51 -9.28 35.91
CA LEU A 261 -27.02 -7.97 36.30
C LEU A 261 -28.24 -8.17 37.20
N PHE A 262 -28.22 -7.63 38.42
CA PHE A 262 -29.29 -6.89 39.12
C PHE A 262 -28.76 -6.50 40.51
N GLY A 263 -29.13 -5.32 40.98
CA GLY A 263 -28.45 -4.63 42.08
C GLY A 263 -28.88 -4.98 43.51
N ASP A 264 -28.23 -4.24 44.41
CA ASP A 264 -28.65 -3.76 45.73
C ASP A 264 -27.92 -4.33 46.98
N VAL A 265 -27.53 -3.37 47.82
CA VAL A 265 -27.16 -3.35 49.26
C VAL A 265 -25.91 -4.07 49.81
N ASN A 266 -24.96 -3.24 50.31
CA ASN A 266 -24.02 -3.38 51.44
C ASN A 266 -23.33 -4.72 51.75
N GLU A 267 -22.01 -4.78 51.61
CA GLU A 267 -21.11 -5.35 52.63
C GLU A 267 -19.64 -4.92 52.38
N PRO A 268 -18.85 -4.61 53.43
CA PRO A 268 -17.50 -4.06 53.30
C PRO A 268 -16.46 -5.16 53.04
N CYS A 269 -15.38 -4.80 52.35
CA CYS A 269 -14.23 -5.66 52.12
C CYS A 269 -13.44 -5.81 53.44
N ASP A 270 -13.46 -7.00 54.04
CA ASP A 270 -12.54 -7.35 55.12
C ASP A 270 -11.25 -7.93 54.54
N ASP A 271 -10.14 -7.32 54.97
CA ASP A 271 -8.77 -7.81 54.80
C ASP A 271 -8.52 -9.04 55.69
N ASP A 272 -7.52 -9.82 55.27
CA ASP A 272 -6.63 -10.65 56.10
C ASP A 272 -6.96 -12.14 56.26
N VAL A 273 -6.23 -13.00 55.53
CA VAL A 273 -5.75 -14.30 56.04
C VAL A 273 -4.35 -14.59 55.51
N THR A 274 -3.36 -14.21 56.32
CA THR A 274 -2.16 -14.95 56.75
C THR A 274 -1.72 -16.23 56.00
N GLY A 275 -0.39 -16.33 55.83
CA GLY A 275 0.26 -17.31 54.96
C GLY A 275 0.77 -18.60 55.61
N GLN A 276 1.49 -19.37 54.79
CA GLN A 276 2.32 -20.48 55.26
C GLN A 276 3.56 -20.68 54.38
N ASN A 277 4.72 -20.65 55.05
CA ASN A 277 6.07 -20.82 54.55
C ASN A 277 6.37 -22.25 54.07
N ILE A 278 7.09 -22.41 52.96
CA ILE A 278 7.99 -23.55 52.73
C ILE A 278 9.35 -23.08 52.20
N LEU A 279 10.27 -22.95 53.16
CA LEU A 279 11.70 -23.30 53.17
C LEU A 279 12.65 -22.89 52.03
N ARG A 280 13.58 -22.01 52.43
CA ARG A 280 14.88 -21.71 51.82
C ARG A 280 15.78 -22.94 51.70
N SER A 281 16.36 -23.14 50.52
CA SER A 281 17.68 -23.75 50.35
C SER A 281 18.63 -22.67 49.79
N ASN A 282 19.61 -22.29 50.60
CA ASN A 282 20.71 -21.42 50.21
C ASN A 282 21.73 -22.27 49.43
N GLN A 283 21.76 -22.13 48.11
CA GLN A 283 22.95 -22.44 47.33
C GLN A 283 23.31 -21.22 46.49
N THR A 284 24.43 -20.62 46.86
CA THR A 284 25.21 -19.68 46.06
C THR A 284 25.44 -20.25 44.67
N LEU A 285 24.84 -19.64 43.65
CA LEU A 285 25.06 -19.98 42.26
C LEU A 285 25.62 -18.78 41.52
N ASN A 286 26.84 -18.98 41.06
CA ASN A 286 27.74 -18.07 40.38
C ASN A 286 27.13 -17.33 39.19
N GLU A 287 27.68 -16.14 38.95
CA GLU A 287 27.39 -15.14 37.90
C GLU A 287 27.64 -15.61 36.45
N THR A 288 27.44 -16.89 36.12
CA THR A 288 27.78 -17.43 34.78
C THR A 288 26.59 -17.96 33.98
N ILE A 289 25.35 -17.89 34.52
CA ILE A 289 24.13 -18.37 33.83
C ILE A 289 23.41 -17.24 33.05
N ILE A 290 23.66 -15.97 33.38
CA ILE A 290 22.97 -14.84 32.75
C ILE A 290 23.45 -14.59 31.30
N GLU A 291 24.72 -14.89 30.97
CA GLU A 291 25.24 -14.68 29.61
C GLU A 291 24.96 -15.82 28.62
N LEU A 292 24.79 -17.06 29.10
CA LEU A 292 24.48 -18.20 28.25
C LEU A 292 22.99 -18.30 27.89
N ASN A 293 22.09 -17.81 28.75
CA ASN A 293 20.66 -17.76 28.43
C ASN A 293 20.31 -16.66 27.42
N ASN A 294 21.04 -15.54 27.41
CA ASN A 294 20.80 -14.46 26.45
C ASN A 294 21.26 -14.79 25.01
N LYS A 295 22.22 -15.70 24.81
CA LYS A 295 22.62 -16.10 23.44
C LYS A 295 21.80 -17.27 22.87
N THR A 296 21.18 -18.08 23.73
CA THR A 296 20.47 -19.30 23.29
C THR A 296 18.97 -19.09 23.11
N ILE A 297 18.36 -18.12 23.82
CA ILE A 297 16.93 -17.79 23.68
C ILE A 297 16.62 -17.03 22.37
N PHE A 298 17.57 -16.26 21.82
CA PHE A 298 17.33 -15.46 20.62
C PHE A 298 17.34 -16.24 19.30
N LYS A 299 17.80 -17.49 19.28
CA LYS A 299 18.10 -18.21 18.03
C LYS A 299 17.16 -19.35 17.65
N GLN A 300 16.20 -19.74 18.49
CA GLN A 300 15.41 -20.96 18.23
C GLN A 300 13.88 -20.85 18.15
N ASN A 301 13.26 -19.67 18.25
CA ASN A 301 11.79 -19.52 18.11
C ASN A 301 11.29 -18.32 17.28
N ASN A 302 12.19 -17.60 16.59
CA ASN A 302 11.87 -16.26 16.04
C ASN A 302 11.37 -16.22 14.59
N ASP A 303 11.37 -17.34 13.85
CA ASP A 303 11.06 -17.31 12.41
C ASP A 303 9.57 -17.49 12.09
N THR A 304 8.75 -17.99 13.01
CA THR A 304 7.32 -18.29 12.80
C THR A 304 6.36 -17.19 13.26
N ARG A 305 6.89 -16.04 13.72
CA ARG A 305 6.10 -14.91 14.25
C ARG A 305 6.22 -13.63 13.41
N ARG A 306 6.97 -13.65 12.31
CA ARG A 306 7.31 -12.44 11.55
C ARG A 306 6.39 -12.30 10.36
N SER A 307 5.52 -11.30 10.42
CA SER A 307 4.48 -11.06 9.42
C SER A 307 4.68 -9.69 8.77
N GLY A 308 4.55 -9.58 7.44
CA GLY A 308 4.71 -8.31 6.74
C GLY A 308 4.87 -8.40 5.23
N ILE A 309 5.22 -7.26 4.63
CA ILE A 309 5.35 -7.09 3.18
C ILE A 309 6.59 -7.75 2.61
N CYS A 310 6.57 -8.03 1.31
CA CYS A 310 7.74 -8.49 0.57
C CYS A 310 7.73 -7.86 -0.84
N GLN A 311 8.52 -8.41 -1.76
CA GLN A 311 8.62 -7.88 -3.11
C GLN A 311 7.23 -7.80 -3.76
N ASN A 312 7.00 -6.70 -4.48
CA ASN A 312 5.76 -6.40 -5.20
C ASN A 312 4.52 -6.11 -4.32
N ASP A 313 4.71 -5.96 -3.00
CA ASP A 313 3.70 -5.38 -2.09
C ASP A 313 3.90 -3.86 -1.89
N HIS A 314 4.93 -3.26 -2.49
CA HIS A 314 5.22 -1.82 -2.39
C HIS A 314 4.01 -0.98 -2.81
N GLY A 315 3.77 0.12 -2.10
CA GLY A 315 2.60 0.96 -2.32
C GLY A 315 1.29 0.39 -1.76
N GLY A 316 1.28 -0.87 -1.32
CA GLY A 316 0.14 -1.50 -0.66
C GLY A 316 -0.27 -0.77 0.62
N PRO A 317 -1.56 -0.77 0.98
CA PRO A 317 -2.04 -0.05 2.14
C PRO A 317 -1.68 -0.79 3.44
N LEU A 318 -1.24 -0.01 4.43
CA LEU A 318 -1.30 -0.39 5.84
C LEU A 318 -2.57 0.22 6.45
N VAL A 319 -3.48 -0.63 6.91
CA VAL A 319 -4.76 -0.23 7.48
C VAL A 319 -4.89 -0.65 8.94
N THR A 320 -5.69 0.08 9.69
CA THR A 320 -6.13 -0.27 11.05
C THR A 320 -7.62 0.09 11.19
N TRP A 321 -8.18 -0.02 12.40
CA TRP A 321 -9.61 0.16 12.64
C TRP A 321 -9.89 1.38 13.53
N VAL A 322 -10.92 2.14 13.14
CA VAL A 322 -11.57 3.15 14.00
C VAL A 322 -13.00 2.66 14.24
N GLY A 323 -13.23 2.08 15.43
CA GLY A 323 -14.45 1.32 15.68
C GLY A 323 -14.53 0.13 14.72
N ALA A 324 -15.64 0.01 13.99
CA ALA A 324 -15.84 -1.06 12.99
C ALA A 324 -15.36 -0.70 11.57
N SER A 325 -14.72 0.46 11.38
CA SER A 325 -14.32 0.94 10.05
C SER A 325 -12.82 0.88 9.84
N GLU A 326 -12.40 0.31 8.71
CA GLU A 326 -11.00 0.33 8.28
C GLU A 326 -10.58 1.72 7.83
N VAL A 327 -9.38 2.14 8.24
CA VAL A 327 -8.77 3.42 7.87
C VAL A 327 -7.33 3.22 7.41
N LEU A 328 -6.90 4.01 6.44
CA LEU A 328 -5.52 3.97 5.96
C LEU A 328 -4.60 4.79 6.87
N ILE A 329 -3.51 4.18 7.35
CA ILE A 329 -2.51 4.84 8.21
C ILE A 329 -1.10 4.86 7.61
N GLY A 330 -0.82 4.03 6.61
CA GLY A 330 0.48 4.00 5.96
C GLY A 330 0.50 3.33 4.61
N VAL A 331 1.64 3.41 3.95
CA VAL A 331 1.90 2.85 2.62
C VAL A 331 3.16 2.00 2.68
N ALA A 332 3.10 0.76 2.21
CA ALA A 332 4.23 -0.18 2.18
C ALA A 332 5.42 0.41 1.42
N SER A 333 6.59 0.45 2.06
CA SER A 333 7.79 1.08 1.49
C SER A 333 9.01 0.16 1.54
N VAL A 334 9.51 -0.25 2.70
CA VAL A 334 10.83 -0.92 2.79
C VAL A 334 10.76 -2.23 3.57
N PHE A 335 11.53 -3.20 3.10
CA PHE A 335 11.89 -4.42 3.82
C PHE A 335 13.38 -4.73 3.62
N LYS A 336 13.96 -5.52 4.51
CA LYS A 336 15.35 -6.01 4.37
C LYS A 336 15.36 -7.35 3.63
N VAL A 337 16.50 -7.69 3.05
CA VAL A 337 16.68 -8.96 2.33
C VAL A 337 17.83 -9.73 2.98
N SER A 338 17.65 -11.03 3.20
CA SER A 338 18.70 -11.91 3.71
C SER A 338 19.63 -12.38 2.59
N ASP A 339 20.75 -13.01 2.95
CA ASP A 339 21.66 -13.63 1.98
C ASP A 339 20.95 -14.71 1.13
N ASP A 340 19.99 -15.41 1.72
CA ASP A 340 19.11 -16.39 1.04
C ASP A 340 17.98 -15.73 0.23
N SER A 341 18.04 -14.41 0.04
CA SER A 341 17.04 -13.61 -0.66
C SER A 341 15.66 -13.67 0.00
N LYS A 342 15.57 -13.85 1.32
CA LYS A 342 14.30 -13.78 2.05
C LYS A 342 13.99 -12.36 2.49
N CYS A 343 12.72 -11.97 2.40
CA CYS A 343 12.19 -10.73 2.96
C CYS A 343 12.21 -10.79 4.49
N MET A 344 12.79 -9.77 5.11
CA MET A 344 13.01 -9.66 6.54
C MET A 344 12.57 -8.29 7.05
N GLY A 345 11.92 -8.29 8.21
CA GLY A 345 11.58 -7.08 8.95
C GLY A 345 12.72 -6.53 9.83
N PRO A 346 12.49 -5.43 10.57
CA PRO A 346 11.21 -4.71 10.64
C PRO A 346 10.81 -4.10 9.29
N TYR A 347 9.54 -4.16 8.94
CA TYR A 347 8.99 -3.60 7.71
C TYR A 347 8.62 -2.13 7.94
N LEU A 348 8.93 -1.28 6.96
CA LEU A 348 8.67 0.15 7.05
C LEU A 348 7.53 0.56 6.12
N TYR A 349 6.67 1.42 6.64
CA TYR A 349 5.54 2.00 5.93
C TYR A 349 5.59 3.51 6.06
N THR A 350 5.44 4.23 4.95
CA THR A 350 5.38 5.69 4.95
C THR A 350 4.08 6.15 5.61
N SER A 351 4.18 6.92 6.70
CA SER A 351 3.02 7.31 7.51
C SER A 351 2.17 8.36 6.82
N THR A 352 0.86 8.17 6.88
CA THR A 352 -0.11 9.16 6.40
C THR A 352 -0.14 10.39 7.30
N GLN A 353 0.04 10.25 8.62
CA GLN A 353 0.04 11.35 9.58
C GLN A 353 1.22 12.31 9.31
N CYS A 354 2.42 11.78 9.16
CA CYS A 354 3.63 12.57 8.89
C CYS A 354 3.58 13.25 7.52
N ASN A 355 2.78 12.72 6.59
CA ASN A 355 2.58 13.23 5.24
C ASN A 355 1.20 13.84 5.00
N GLY A 356 0.46 14.14 6.07
CA GLY A 356 -0.95 14.51 5.97
C GLY A 356 -1.18 15.81 5.22
N ALA A 357 -0.27 16.78 5.35
CA ALA A 357 -0.34 18.03 4.60
C ALA A 357 -0.14 17.81 3.10
N PHE A 358 0.70 16.85 2.69
CA PHE A 358 0.88 16.48 1.28
C PHE A 358 -0.39 15.84 0.74
N ILE A 359 -0.87 14.80 1.42
CA ILE A 359 -2.02 14.02 0.97
C ILE A 359 -3.28 14.90 0.92
N ASP A 360 -3.60 15.62 1.99
CA ASP A 360 -4.84 16.39 2.11
C ASP A 360 -4.89 17.55 1.11
N CYS A 361 -3.78 18.23 0.84
CA CYS A 361 -3.77 19.35 -0.11
C CYS A 361 -4.05 18.93 -1.55
N ILE A 362 -3.52 17.78 -1.97
CA ILE A 362 -3.77 17.25 -3.31
C ILE A 362 -5.20 16.72 -3.42
N LEU A 363 -5.68 15.97 -2.41
CA LEU A 363 -7.04 15.41 -2.42
C LEU A 363 -8.13 16.48 -2.31
N SER A 364 -7.89 17.54 -1.53
CA SER A 364 -8.83 18.65 -1.35
C SER A 364 -8.74 19.72 -2.44
N GLY A 365 -7.83 19.56 -3.42
CA GLY A 365 -7.61 20.54 -4.48
C GLY A 365 -7.25 21.94 -3.95
N GLY A 366 -6.52 22.02 -2.83
CA GLY A 366 -6.14 23.27 -2.16
C GLY A 366 -7.25 23.98 -1.35
N THR A 367 -8.52 23.59 -1.50
CA THR A 367 -9.66 24.38 -0.98
C THR A 367 -9.83 24.36 0.54
N ARG A 368 -9.27 23.38 1.26
CA ARG A 368 -9.55 23.16 2.69
C ARG A 368 -8.54 23.77 3.66
N ARG A 369 -7.33 24.12 3.22
CA ARG A 369 -6.31 24.68 4.12
C ARG A 369 -5.50 25.77 3.43
N ALA A 370 -5.38 26.93 4.08
CA ALA A 370 -4.49 28.02 3.66
C ALA A 370 -3.01 27.58 3.50
N ILE A 371 -2.62 26.48 4.16
CA ILE A 371 -1.27 25.90 4.03
C ILE A 371 -1.01 25.30 2.64
N CYS A 372 -2.06 24.89 1.91
CA CYS A 372 -1.91 24.28 0.58
C CYS A 372 -1.49 25.29 -0.48
N ASP A 373 -1.88 26.55 -0.31
CA ASP A 373 -1.51 27.67 -1.16
C ASP A 373 -0.23 28.38 -0.68
N SER A 374 0.33 27.94 0.45
CA SER A 374 1.57 28.49 0.99
C SER A 374 2.79 28.01 0.21
N PRO A 375 3.87 28.81 0.11
CA PRO A 375 5.11 28.39 -0.53
C PRO A 375 5.67 27.09 0.08
N PRO A 376 6.42 26.26 -0.69
CA PRO A 376 6.93 24.98 -0.22
C PRO A 376 7.67 25.03 1.12
N ILE A 377 8.41 26.11 1.38
CA ILE A 377 9.13 26.32 2.64
C ILE A 377 8.22 26.37 3.87
N LYS A 378 7.01 26.95 3.74
CA LYS A 378 6.01 27.00 4.81
C LYS A 378 5.15 25.74 4.87
N ARG A 379 4.91 25.14 3.71
CA ARG A 379 4.10 23.93 3.55
C ARG A 379 4.82 22.67 4.05
N GLY A 380 6.15 22.72 4.14
CA GLY A 380 7.00 21.64 4.62
C GLY A 380 7.34 20.57 3.58
N TYR A 381 6.77 20.69 2.38
CA TYR A 381 7.03 19.80 1.24
C TYR A 381 6.89 20.56 -0.09
N ASP A 382 7.58 20.03 -1.09
CA ASP A 382 7.38 20.39 -2.49
C ASP A 382 6.96 19.15 -3.29
N THR A 383 6.38 19.34 -4.47
CA THR A 383 5.77 18.26 -5.25
C THR A 383 6.27 18.25 -6.68
N LEU A 384 6.57 17.05 -7.19
CA LEU A 384 6.79 16.79 -8.60
C LEU A 384 5.51 16.19 -9.18
N GLU A 385 4.83 16.99 -10.01
CA GLU A 385 3.59 16.62 -10.67
C GLU A 385 3.88 16.25 -12.14
N LYS A 386 3.56 15.02 -12.54
CA LYS A 386 3.69 14.54 -13.92
C LYS A 386 2.30 14.30 -14.50
N TYR A 387 2.02 14.82 -15.69
CA TYR A 387 0.80 14.55 -16.45
C TYR A 387 1.13 13.63 -17.62
N ILE A 388 0.44 12.50 -17.71
CA ILE A 388 0.71 11.45 -18.68
C ILE A 388 -0.35 11.50 -19.77
N SER A 389 0.09 11.63 -21.03
CA SER A 389 -0.82 11.64 -22.19
C SER A 389 -0.80 10.31 -22.91
N TRP A 390 -1.97 9.71 -23.11
CA TRP A 390 -2.11 8.42 -23.79
C TRP A 390 -2.46 8.56 -25.27
N LYS A 391 -2.61 9.79 -25.80
CA LYS A 391 -3.06 10.05 -27.18
C LYS A 391 -2.26 9.33 -28.26
N LYS A 392 -0.96 9.19 -28.05
CA LYS A 392 -0.03 8.54 -29.00
C LYS A 392 0.39 7.14 -28.54
N HIS A 393 -0.12 6.68 -27.40
CA HIS A 393 0.20 5.37 -26.88
C HIS A 393 -0.58 4.29 -27.65
N PRO A 394 0.00 3.12 -27.98
CA PRO A 394 -0.68 2.08 -28.77
C PRO A 394 -1.98 1.56 -28.15
N ALA A 395 -2.12 1.63 -26.82
CA ALA A 395 -3.37 1.32 -26.11
C ALA A 395 -4.48 2.38 -26.26
N GLY A 396 -4.27 3.41 -27.09
CA GLY A 396 -5.21 4.48 -27.37
C GLY A 396 -5.27 5.57 -26.31
N ALA A 397 -5.95 6.68 -26.64
CA ALA A 397 -6.13 7.82 -25.76
C ALA A 397 -6.86 7.46 -24.45
N ALA A 398 -6.61 8.24 -23.40
CA ALA A 398 -7.31 8.11 -22.13
C ALA A 398 -8.71 8.74 -22.20
N ALA A 399 -9.65 8.26 -21.39
CA ALA A 399 -11.06 8.66 -21.41
C ALA A 399 -11.24 10.17 -21.17
N ASN A 400 -10.43 10.78 -20.31
CA ASN A 400 -10.41 12.24 -20.12
C ASN A 400 -9.96 12.98 -21.39
N GLU A 401 -9.01 12.43 -22.14
CA GLU A 401 -8.52 13.01 -23.39
C GLU A 401 -9.58 12.89 -24.50
N VAL A 402 -10.22 11.73 -24.61
CA VAL A 402 -11.34 11.51 -25.55
C VAL A 402 -12.50 12.46 -25.25
N LYS A 403 -12.89 12.61 -23.98
CA LYS A 403 -13.93 13.57 -23.56
C LYS A 403 -13.54 15.01 -23.90
N LYS A 404 -12.27 15.39 -23.71
CA LYS A 404 -11.76 16.73 -24.08
C LYS A 404 -11.86 16.96 -25.59
N MET A 405 -11.47 15.98 -26.41
CA MET A 405 -11.59 16.07 -27.88
C MET A 405 -13.05 16.22 -28.33
N LYS A 406 -13.97 15.43 -27.78
CA LYS A 406 -15.41 15.55 -28.08
C LYS A 406 -15.96 16.95 -27.78
N LYS A 407 -15.65 17.50 -26.60
CA LYS A 407 -16.05 18.86 -26.22
C LYS A 407 -15.49 19.94 -27.15
N ILE A 408 -14.26 19.78 -27.63
CA ILE A 408 -13.65 20.71 -28.59
C ILE A 408 -14.40 20.66 -29.92
N ASN A 409 -14.71 19.46 -30.41
CA ASN A 409 -15.44 19.28 -31.66
C ASN A 409 -16.88 19.83 -31.56
N GLU A 410 -17.60 19.56 -30.48
CA GLU A 410 -18.94 20.11 -30.23
C GLU A 410 -18.92 21.66 -30.19
N LYS A 411 -17.89 22.24 -29.57
CA LYS A 411 -17.71 23.70 -29.52
C LYS A 411 -17.44 24.27 -30.92
N PHE A 412 -16.62 23.58 -31.72
CA PHE A 412 -16.31 23.98 -33.09
C PHE A 412 -17.55 23.92 -33.98
N GLU A 413 -18.34 22.84 -33.92
CA GLU A 413 -19.60 22.71 -34.67
C GLU A 413 -20.61 23.81 -34.31
N PHE A 414 -20.66 24.21 -33.03
CA PHE A 414 -21.49 25.33 -32.59
C PHE A 414 -21.02 26.68 -33.17
N GLU A 415 -19.70 26.95 -33.15
CA GLU A 415 -19.14 28.18 -33.70
C GLU A 415 -19.37 28.28 -35.22
N VAL A 416 -19.20 27.19 -35.98
CA VAL A 416 -19.46 27.16 -37.42
C VAL A 416 -20.94 27.44 -37.73
N ARG A 417 -21.88 26.76 -37.07
CA ARG A 417 -23.32 27.01 -37.26
C ARG A 417 -23.76 28.42 -36.89
N SER A 418 -23.09 29.05 -35.93
CA SER A 418 -23.37 30.45 -35.56
C SER A 418 -22.86 31.47 -36.59
N SER A 419 -21.97 31.04 -37.50
CA SER A 419 -21.34 31.90 -38.52
C SER A 419 -21.99 31.82 -39.90
N ASP A 420 -22.91 30.89 -40.13
CA ASP A 420 -23.61 30.68 -41.41
C ASP A 420 -24.66 31.77 -41.75
N ASN A 421 -24.78 32.84 -40.94
CA ASN A 421 -25.69 33.96 -41.19
C ASN A 421 -25.06 35.16 -41.95
N ASP A 422 -23.77 35.12 -42.32
CA ASP A 422 -23.12 36.19 -43.11
C ASP A 422 -22.34 35.60 -44.31
N THR A 423 -22.97 35.62 -45.48
CA THR A 423 -22.61 34.88 -46.71
C THR A 423 -21.40 35.39 -47.51
N GLU A 424 -20.40 36.05 -46.91
CA GLU A 424 -19.24 36.54 -47.71
C GLU A 424 -17.85 36.45 -47.06
N THR A 425 -17.68 35.76 -45.92
CA THR A 425 -16.34 35.57 -45.29
C THR A 425 -15.95 34.12 -44.96
N VAL A 426 -16.64 33.13 -45.54
CA VAL A 426 -16.54 31.72 -45.13
C VAL A 426 -15.16 31.11 -45.47
N LEU A 427 -14.61 31.33 -46.67
CA LEU A 427 -13.39 30.62 -47.11
C LEU A 427 -12.09 31.05 -46.40
N PHE A 428 -11.96 32.33 -46.01
CA PHE A 428 -10.76 32.85 -45.33
C PHE A 428 -10.80 32.66 -43.80
N LYS A 429 -11.99 32.50 -43.21
CA LYS A 429 -12.16 32.17 -41.79
C LYS A 429 -11.83 30.70 -41.54
N ASP A 430 -12.22 29.79 -42.42
CA ASP A 430 -11.96 28.34 -42.27
C ASP A 430 -10.47 27.98 -42.23
N LEU A 431 -9.63 28.64 -43.05
CA LEU A 431 -8.17 28.44 -43.03
C LEU A 431 -7.51 28.93 -41.73
N ASN A 432 -7.90 30.11 -41.23
CA ASN A 432 -7.41 30.64 -39.96
C ASN A 432 -7.92 29.82 -38.75
N LEU A 433 -9.13 29.26 -38.84
CA LEU A 433 -9.73 28.43 -37.80
C LEU A 433 -9.07 27.04 -37.74
N MET A 434 -8.76 26.45 -38.90
CA MET A 434 -7.96 25.21 -39.00
C MET A 434 -6.53 25.39 -38.50
N GLU A 435 -5.91 26.55 -38.72
CA GLU A 435 -4.58 26.88 -38.20
C GLU A 435 -4.60 27.07 -36.66
N ARG A 436 -5.67 27.67 -36.11
CA ARG A 436 -5.92 27.73 -34.65
C ARG A 436 -6.19 26.34 -34.06
N PHE A 437 -6.92 25.47 -34.78
CA PHE A 437 -7.17 24.08 -34.39
C PHE A 437 -5.85 23.28 -34.30
N THR A 438 -4.97 23.40 -35.29
CA THR A 438 -3.65 22.76 -35.27
C THR A 438 -2.71 23.35 -34.22
N LYS A 439 -2.78 24.66 -33.93
CA LYS A 439 -2.03 25.29 -32.81
C LYS A 439 -2.54 24.84 -31.43
N SER A 440 -3.85 24.71 -31.25
CA SER A 440 -4.46 24.24 -29.99
C SER A 440 -4.05 22.79 -29.67
N ILE A 441 -3.91 21.95 -30.69
CA ILE A 441 -3.43 20.56 -30.56
C ILE A 441 -1.90 20.50 -30.35
N ARG A 442 -1.12 21.42 -30.93
CA ARG A 442 0.36 21.44 -30.80
C ARG A 442 0.88 22.09 -29.50
N ASN A 443 0.09 22.90 -28.81
CA ASN A 443 0.52 23.60 -27.58
C ASN A 443 0.32 22.79 -26.28
N GLU A 444 0.57 21.49 -26.30
CA GLU A 444 0.85 20.73 -25.07
C GLU A 444 2.36 20.76 -24.79
N LYS A 445 2.91 21.96 -24.56
CA LYS A 445 4.13 22.06 -23.75
C LYS A 445 3.72 21.74 -22.33
N VAL A 446 4.48 20.84 -21.68
CA VAL A 446 4.41 20.52 -20.25
C VAL A 446 4.11 21.80 -19.48
N ALA A 447 2.92 21.89 -18.90
CA ALA A 447 2.57 22.98 -18.01
C ALA A 447 3.32 22.78 -16.70
N MET A 448 4.59 23.19 -16.67
CA MET A 448 5.23 23.49 -15.40
C MET A 448 4.47 24.67 -14.80
N ARG A 449 3.93 24.47 -13.60
CA ARG A 449 3.43 25.57 -12.77
C ARG A 449 4.54 26.64 -12.75
N PRO A 450 4.27 27.92 -13.04
CA PRO A 450 5.32 28.93 -13.12
C PRO A 450 6.08 28.96 -11.80
N GLN A 451 7.34 28.50 -11.85
CA GLN A 451 8.29 28.63 -10.76
C GLN A 451 8.50 30.12 -10.56
N ARG A 452 8.02 30.67 -9.45
CA ARG A 452 8.50 31.99 -9.01
C ARG A 452 9.99 31.83 -8.71
N PRO A 453 10.87 32.69 -9.24
CA PRO A 453 12.30 32.56 -8.99
C PRO A 453 12.57 32.56 -7.49
N LEU A 454 13.20 31.49 -7.02
CA LEU A 454 13.84 31.45 -5.72
C LEU A 454 15.07 32.36 -5.84
N TYR A 455 15.12 33.41 -5.01
CA TYR A 455 16.14 34.47 -4.89
C TYR A 455 15.92 35.77 -5.71
N PRO A 456 15.93 36.95 -5.04
CA PRO A 456 16.09 38.24 -5.73
C PRO A 456 17.52 38.39 -6.23
N ASP A 457 17.64 38.91 -7.44
CA ASP A 457 18.89 39.28 -8.12
C ASP A 457 19.67 40.29 -7.24
N TRP A 458 20.89 39.93 -6.82
CA TRP A 458 21.79 40.79 -6.04
C TRP A 458 22.66 41.69 -6.92
N ARG A 459 22.15 42.06 -8.10
CA ARG A 459 22.74 43.08 -8.96
C ARG A 459 21.73 44.20 -9.15
N ASP A 460 21.75 45.13 -8.20
CA ASP A 460 21.53 46.56 -8.43
C ASP A 460 21.51 47.29 -7.08
N LYS A 461 22.72 47.55 -6.57
CA LYS A 461 23.02 48.65 -5.65
C LYS A 461 24.42 49.18 -5.99
N THR A 462 24.46 50.04 -7.00
CA THR A 462 25.34 51.21 -7.02
C THR A 462 24.52 52.41 -6.58
#